data_AF-A0A4Q6BTV7-F1
#
_entry.id   AF-A0A4Q6BTV7-F1
#
_cell.length_a   1.000
_cell.length_b   1.000
_cell.length_c   1.000
_cell.angle_alpha   90.00
_cell.angle_beta   90.00
_cell.angle_gamma   90.00
#
_symmetry.space_group_name_H-M   'P 1'
#
loop_
_entity.id
_entity.type
_entity.pdbx_description
1 polymer ?
#
loop_
_entity_poly.entity_id
_entity_poly.type
_entity_poly.pdbx_seq_one_letter_code
_entity_poly.pdbx_strand_id
1 'polypeptide(L)'
;MEPFVKRLEIWFGAVFIFVSSQLTAATRAPVWNDKGLVTSISPLASDIGAQILRDGGTAGDAAVAVAFALAVTWPSAGNIGGGGFALVHKPDSDTTFIDYRETAPAAAGPDFYLDEKGEAVDQLSRVGYRAAGVPGTVAGMVLLHKKYGKLPWQKLVKPARLLATNGFIVD
;
A
#
# COMPACT_ATOMS: atom_id res chain seq x y z
N MET A 1 59.51 -0.92 -39.00
CA MET A 1 58.81 -1.45 -37.80
C MET A 1 57.89 -0.41 -37.15
N GLU A 2 58.26 0.87 -37.07
CA GLU A 2 57.43 2.00 -36.59
C GLU A 2 55.99 2.13 -37.15
N PRO A 3 55.71 2.00 -38.47
CA PRO A 3 54.39 2.31 -39.00
C PRO A 3 53.35 1.19 -38.77
N PHE A 4 53.78 -0.02 -38.40
CA PHE A 4 52.89 -1.14 -38.10
C PHE A 4 52.35 -1.06 -36.65
N VAL A 5 53.18 -0.61 -35.71
CA VAL A 5 52.79 -0.43 -34.30
C VAL A 5 51.79 0.72 -34.14
N LYS A 6 51.99 1.84 -34.84
CA LYS A 6 51.04 2.97 -34.85
C LYS A 6 49.66 2.61 -35.42
N ARG A 7 49.60 1.71 -36.41
CA ARG A 7 48.31 1.21 -36.94
C ARG A 7 47.59 0.29 -35.96
N LEU A 8 48.32 -0.45 -35.12
CA LEU A 8 47.73 -1.34 -34.12
C LEU A 8 47.18 -0.56 -32.92
N GLU A 9 47.86 0.50 -32.48
CA GLU A 9 47.39 1.38 -31.39
C GLU A 9 46.09 2.13 -31.73
N ILE A 10 45.92 2.54 -33.00
CA ILE A 10 44.70 3.23 -33.45
C ILE A 10 43.48 2.30 -33.43
N TRP A 11 43.67 0.99 -33.66
CA TRP A 11 42.58 0.02 -33.59
C TRP A 11 42.22 -0.37 -32.16
N PHE A 12 43.18 -0.47 -31.24
CA PHE A 12 42.89 -0.73 -29.82
C PHE A 12 42.24 0.48 -29.13
N GLY A 13 42.61 1.72 -29.49
CA GLY A 13 41.97 2.93 -28.96
C GLY A 13 40.52 3.12 -29.45
N ALA A 14 40.23 2.75 -30.71
CA ALA A 14 38.87 2.88 -31.27
C ALA A 14 37.89 1.81 -30.74
N VAL A 15 38.37 0.60 -30.44
CA VAL A 15 37.54 -0.47 -29.87
C VAL A 15 37.24 -0.22 -28.38
N PHE A 16 38.11 0.47 -27.65
CA PHE A 16 37.87 0.78 -26.22
C PHE A 16 36.87 1.93 -25.98
N ILE A 17 36.66 2.81 -26.95
CA ILE A 17 35.73 3.95 -26.80
C ILE A 17 34.28 3.57 -27.13
N PHE A 18 34.02 2.39 -27.72
CA PHE A 18 32.65 1.97 -28.07
C PHE A 18 31.92 1.15 -26.99
N VAL A 19 32.57 0.83 -25.86
CA VAL A 19 32.00 0.00 -24.79
C VAL A 19 31.91 0.77 -23.46
N SER A 20 31.43 2.00 -23.49
CA SER A 20 31.28 2.80 -22.25
C SER A 20 29.95 3.56 -22.12
N SER A 21 28.96 3.28 -22.97
CA SER A 21 27.70 4.04 -22.98
C SER A 21 26.42 3.21 -22.96
N GLN A 22 26.39 2.06 -22.24
CA GLN A 22 25.12 1.42 -21.86
C GLN A 22 25.18 0.78 -20.46
N LEU A 23 25.56 1.56 -19.44
CA LEU A 23 25.04 1.33 -18.09
C LEU A 23 23.80 2.22 -17.90
N THR A 24 22.76 2.00 -18.69
CA THR A 24 21.42 2.28 -18.20
C THR A 24 21.21 1.31 -17.05
N ALA A 25 21.19 1.81 -15.81
CA ALA A 25 20.66 1.04 -14.70
C ALA A 25 19.32 0.49 -15.16
N ALA A 26 19.23 -0.83 -15.35
CA ALA A 26 18.07 -1.52 -15.90
C ALA A 26 16.94 -1.53 -14.87
N THR A 27 16.42 -0.35 -14.56
CA THR A 27 15.21 -0.17 -13.79
C THR A 27 14.04 -0.39 -14.75
N ARG A 28 13.06 -1.19 -14.32
CA ARG A 28 11.82 -1.33 -15.08
C ARG A 28 11.23 0.05 -15.31
N ALA A 29 10.78 0.30 -16.54
CA ALA A 29 10.08 1.55 -16.86
C ALA A 29 8.88 1.71 -15.90
N PRO A 30 8.65 2.91 -15.34
CA PRO A 30 7.51 3.14 -14.47
C PRO A 30 6.21 2.95 -15.25
N VAL A 31 5.18 2.45 -14.57
CA VAL A 31 3.82 2.48 -15.11
C VAL A 31 3.36 3.94 -15.16
N TRP A 32 2.85 4.37 -16.31
CA TRP A 32 2.42 5.75 -16.55
C TRP A 32 0.96 5.81 -16.99
N ASN A 33 0.22 6.80 -16.49
CA ASN A 33 -1.16 7.08 -16.88
C ASN A 33 -1.47 8.58 -16.68
N ASP A 34 -2.20 9.18 -17.61
CA ASP A 34 -2.57 10.61 -17.61
C ASP A 34 -3.90 10.91 -16.89
N LYS A 35 -4.67 9.89 -16.48
CA LYS A 35 -6.00 10.03 -15.85
C LYS A 35 -6.02 9.61 -14.39
N GLY A 36 -5.24 8.60 -14.01
CA GLY A 36 -5.17 8.12 -12.64
C GLY A 36 -4.42 6.80 -12.49
N LEU A 37 -3.82 6.60 -11.32
CA LEU A 37 -3.03 5.42 -11.02
C LEU A 37 -3.34 4.93 -9.59
N VAL A 38 -3.42 3.62 -9.42
CA VAL A 38 -3.53 2.95 -8.12
C VAL A 38 -2.36 1.98 -7.99
N THR A 39 -1.72 1.99 -6.83
CA THR A 39 -0.64 1.06 -6.49
C THR A 39 -0.94 0.43 -5.13
N SER A 40 -0.78 -0.88 -5.04
CA SER A 40 -0.90 -1.64 -3.79
C SER A 40 -0.13 -2.95 -3.90
N ILE A 41 0.05 -3.64 -2.76
CA ILE A 41 0.78 -4.91 -2.70
C ILE A 41 0.05 -6.06 -3.42
N SER A 42 -1.27 -5.98 -3.58
CA SER A 42 -2.08 -7.01 -4.23
C SER A 42 -2.51 -6.56 -5.63
N PRO A 43 -2.21 -7.34 -6.70
CA PRO A 43 -2.67 -7.02 -8.05
C PRO A 43 -4.20 -6.85 -8.12
N LEU A 44 -4.96 -7.76 -7.49
CA LEU A 44 -6.43 -7.69 -7.43
C LEU A 44 -6.94 -6.40 -6.78
N ALA A 45 -6.31 -5.95 -5.69
CA ALA A 45 -6.70 -4.72 -5.03
C ALA A 45 -6.36 -3.48 -5.89
N SER A 46 -5.20 -3.47 -6.54
CA SER A 46 -4.81 -2.41 -7.48
C SER A 46 -5.79 -2.33 -8.66
N ASP A 47 -6.20 -3.46 -9.23
CA ASP A 47 -7.17 -3.53 -10.33
C ASP A 47 -8.56 -3.04 -9.91
N ILE A 48 -9.02 -3.40 -8.70
CA ILE A 48 -10.27 -2.89 -8.12
C ILE A 48 -10.21 -1.37 -7.98
N GLY A 49 -9.14 -0.83 -7.41
CA GLY A 49 -8.98 0.62 -7.27
C GLY A 49 -8.95 1.33 -8.63
N ALA A 50 -8.23 0.78 -9.60
CA ALA A 50 -8.18 1.30 -10.96
C ALA A 50 -9.57 1.26 -11.63
N GLN A 51 -10.36 0.21 -11.39
CA GLN A 51 -11.73 0.12 -11.88
C GLN A 51 -12.62 1.20 -11.24
N ILE A 52 -12.48 1.46 -9.94
CA ILE A 52 -13.22 2.53 -9.26
C ILE A 52 -12.90 3.91 -9.86
N LEU A 53 -11.64 4.18 -10.21
CA LEU A 53 -11.28 5.41 -10.92
C LEU A 53 -11.92 5.45 -12.32
N ARG A 54 -11.87 4.35 -13.09
CA ARG A 54 -12.51 4.25 -14.42
C ARG A 54 -14.02 4.47 -14.35
N ASP A 55 -14.63 4.07 -13.25
CA ASP A 55 -16.05 4.23 -12.97
C ASP A 55 -16.45 5.66 -12.54
N GLY A 56 -15.51 6.60 -12.59
CA GLY A 56 -15.72 8.01 -12.23
C GLY A 56 -15.65 8.30 -10.72
N GLY A 57 -15.07 7.38 -9.95
CA GLY A 57 -14.79 7.58 -8.53
C GLY A 57 -13.60 8.50 -8.29
N THR A 58 -13.52 9.03 -7.07
CA THR A 58 -12.39 9.85 -6.63
C THR A 58 -11.21 8.97 -6.18
N ALA A 59 -10.06 9.59 -5.90
CA ALA A 59 -8.96 8.92 -5.22
C ALA A 59 -9.37 8.38 -3.82
N GLY A 60 -10.29 9.09 -3.13
CA GLY A 60 -10.87 8.62 -1.86
C GLY A 60 -11.74 7.37 -2.05
N ASP A 61 -12.59 7.34 -3.07
CA ASP A 61 -13.39 6.15 -3.41
C ASP A 61 -12.48 4.95 -3.72
N ALA A 62 -11.44 5.16 -4.54
CA ALA A 62 -10.51 4.10 -4.92
C ALA A 62 -9.73 3.58 -3.71
N ALA A 63 -9.23 4.47 -2.84
CA ALA A 63 -8.53 4.08 -1.62
C ALA A 63 -9.42 3.25 -0.67
N VAL A 64 -10.68 3.61 -0.51
CA VAL A 64 -11.65 2.83 0.29
C VAL A 64 -11.85 1.43 -0.30
N ALA A 65 -12.05 1.32 -1.61
CA ALA A 65 -12.24 0.03 -2.26
C ALA A 65 -10.98 -0.86 -2.17
N VAL A 66 -9.80 -0.27 -2.34
CA VAL A 66 -8.50 -0.95 -2.16
C VAL A 66 -8.33 -1.44 -0.73
N ALA A 67 -8.65 -0.64 0.28
CA ALA A 67 -8.51 -1.04 1.68
C ALA A 67 -9.37 -2.27 2.01
N PHE A 68 -10.63 -2.31 1.56
CA PHE A 68 -11.48 -3.48 1.73
C PHE A 68 -11.02 -4.67 0.89
N ALA A 69 -10.53 -4.46 -0.32
CA ALA A 69 -9.97 -5.54 -1.14
C ALA A 69 -8.76 -6.18 -0.46
N LEU A 70 -7.83 -5.37 0.07
CA LEU A 70 -6.66 -5.84 0.81
C LEU A 70 -7.02 -6.56 2.11
N ALA A 71 -8.12 -6.18 2.77
CA ALA A 71 -8.64 -6.94 3.92
C ALA A 71 -9.05 -8.38 3.60
N VAL A 72 -9.15 -8.72 2.30
CA VAL A 72 -9.44 -10.07 1.81
C VAL A 72 -8.20 -10.67 1.13
N THR A 73 -7.55 -9.92 0.24
CA THR A 73 -6.46 -10.45 -0.62
C THR A 73 -5.08 -10.39 0.03
N TRP A 74 -4.92 -9.62 1.11
CA TRP A 74 -3.65 -9.48 1.82
C TRP A 74 -3.84 -9.56 3.34
N PRO A 75 -4.32 -10.70 3.88
CA PRO A 75 -4.77 -10.81 5.27
C PRO A 75 -3.66 -10.67 6.31
N SER A 76 -2.38 -10.73 5.90
CA SER A 76 -1.24 -10.50 6.79
C SER A 76 -1.12 -9.05 7.26
N ALA A 77 -1.75 -8.09 6.56
CA ALA A 77 -1.72 -6.67 6.94
C ALA A 77 -3.00 -5.89 6.55
N GLY A 78 -3.57 -6.15 5.38
CA GLY A 78 -4.88 -5.61 5.00
C GLY A 78 -5.94 -6.10 5.99
N ASN A 79 -6.78 -5.20 6.51
CA ASN A 79 -7.60 -5.54 7.66
C ASN A 79 -8.92 -4.75 7.75
N ILE A 80 -9.86 -5.33 8.50
CA ILE A 80 -10.98 -4.62 9.14
C ILE A 80 -10.86 -4.63 10.68
N GLY A 81 -9.91 -5.39 11.22
CA GLY A 81 -9.69 -5.61 12.66
C GLY A 81 -8.49 -4.87 13.25
N GLY A 82 -7.85 -3.96 12.50
CA GLY A 82 -6.77 -3.11 12.97
C GLY A 82 -7.08 -1.63 12.72
N GLY A 83 -6.05 -0.85 12.39
CA GLY A 83 -6.13 0.58 12.14
C GLY A 83 -5.09 1.07 11.15
N GLY A 84 -4.87 2.38 11.12
CA GLY A 84 -3.90 3.00 10.23
C GLY A 84 -4.10 4.49 10.06
N PHE A 85 -3.62 5.00 8.92
CA PHE A 85 -3.61 6.42 8.60
C PHE A 85 -3.89 6.65 7.12
N ALA A 86 -4.52 7.78 6.80
CA ALA A 86 -4.65 8.26 5.42
C ALA A 86 -4.17 9.70 5.32
N LEU A 87 -3.34 9.99 4.31
CA LEU A 87 -2.93 11.33 3.95
C LEU A 87 -3.61 11.69 2.63
N VAL A 88 -4.39 12.77 2.63
CA VAL A 88 -5.17 13.20 1.47
C VAL A 88 -4.73 14.60 1.08
N HIS A 89 -4.24 14.73 -0.14
CA HIS A 89 -3.94 16.02 -0.74
C HIS A 89 -4.87 16.24 -1.94
N LYS A 90 -5.50 17.42 -2.00
CA LYS A 90 -6.26 17.86 -3.17
C LYS A 90 -5.52 19.05 -3.79
N PRO A 91 -5.65 19.27 -5.12
CA PRO A 91 -5.16 20.48 -5.75
C PRO A 91 -5.66 21.72 -4.99
N ASP A 92 -4.76 22.67 -4.77
CA ASP A 92 -5.06 23.98 -4.18
C ASP A 92 -5.76 23.93 -2.82
N SER A 93 -5.57 22.84 -2.05
CA SER A 93 -6.15 22.65 -0.72
C SER A 93 -5.10 22.21 0.29
N ASP A 94 -5.39 22.44 1.57
CA ASP A 94 -4.59 21.87 2.65
C ASP A 94 -4.61 20.34 2.62
N THR A 95 -3.44 19.77 2.88
CA THR A 95 -3.28 18.33 3.09
C THR A 95 -3.97 17.93 4.40
N THR A 96 -4.84 16.93 4.34
CA THR A 96 -5.54 16.39 5.50
C THR A 96 -4.94 15.06 5.91
N PHE A 97 -4.70 14.88 7.21
CA PHE A 97 -4.33 13.61 7.81
C PHE A 97 -5.54 13.02 8.56
N ILE A 98 -5.85 11.75 8.28
CA ILE A 98 -6.88 10.99 8.99
C ILE A 98 -6.17 9.93 9.82
N ASP A 99 -6.28 10.08 11.14
CA ASP A 99 -5.87 9.07 12.11
C ASP A 99 -7.04 8.15 12.41
N TYR A 100 -6.88 6.87 12.10
CA TYR A 100 -7.79 5.79 12.49
C TYR A 100 -6.99 4.65 13.12
N ARG A 101 -5.95 5.00 13.88
CA ARG A 101 -5.18 4.07 14.68
C ARG A 101 -6.06 3.40 15.73
N GLU A 102 -5.73 2.17 16.07
CA GLU A 102 -6.37 1.47 17.16
C GLU A 102 -6.20 2.25 18.47
N THR A 103 -7.21 2.18 19.33
CA THR A 103 -7.14 2.77 20.68
C THR A 103 -7.07 1.66 21.72
N ALA A 104 -6.38 1.90 22.84
CA ALA A 104 -6.39 0.96 23.95
C ALA A 104 -7.84 0.80 24.46
N PRO A 105 -8.31 -0.44 24.73
CA PRO A 105 -9.62 -0.64 25.33
C PRO A 105 -9.74 0.10 26.67
N ALA A 106 -10.93 0.55 27.05
CA ALA A 106 -11.14 1.32 28.29
C ALA A 106 -10.74 0.57 29.58
N ALA A 107 -10.68 -0.77 29.53
CA ALA A 107 -10.25 -1.61 30.65
C ALA A 107 -8.71 -1.82 30.70
N ALA A 108 -7.97 -1.36 29.69
CA ALA A 108 -6.52 -1.48 29.67
C ALA A 108 -5.87 -0.38 30.52
N GLY A 109 -4.96 -0.76 31.41
CA GLY A 109 -4.17 0.14 32.25
C GLY A 109 -2.65 -0.05 32.06
N PRO A 110 -1.81 0.69 32.80
CA PRO A 110 -0.35 0.60 32.68
C PRO A 110 0.20 -0.82 32.90
N ASP A 111 -0.40 -1.58 33.81
CA ASP A 111 0.09 -2.90 34.22
C ASP A 111 -0.59 -4.06 33.48
N PHE A 112 -1.33 -3.78 32.40
CA PHE A 112 -2.19 -4.74 31.70
C PHE A 112 -1.46 -5.98 31.14
N TYR A 113 -0.14 -5.86 30.98
CA TYR A 113 0.74 -6.91 30.45
C TYR A 113 1.80 -7.38 31.47
N LEU A 114 1.67 -7.00 32.74
CA LEU A 114 2.61 -7.42 33.79
C LEU A 114 2.08 -8.65 34.54
N ASP A 115 3.00 -9.48 35.04
CA ASP A 115 2.68 -10.54 35.98
C ASP A 115 2.60 -10.02 37.43
N GLU A 116 2.36 -10.92 38.39
CA GLU A 116 2.26 -10.58 39.81
C GLU A 116 3.55 -10.00 40.41
N LYS A 117 4.69 -10.17 39.74
CA LYS A 117 5.99 -9.64 40.15
C LYS A 117 6.28 -8.28 39.51
N GLY A 118 5.39 -7.79 38.64
CA GLY A 118 5.58 -6.56 37.88
C GLY A 118 6.42 -6.75 36.62
N GLU A 119 6.68 -7.99 36.19
CA GLU A 119 7.50 -8.28 35.01
C GLU A 119 6.63 -8.41 33.76
N ALA A 120 7.12 -7.92 32.62
CA ALA A 120 6.38 -7.97 31.37
C ALA A 120 6.22 -9.41 30.85
N VAL A 121 4.99 -9.81 30.55
CA VAL A 121 4.68 -11.09 29.94
C VAL A 121 4.64 -10.94 28.42
N ASP A 122 5.74 -11.27 27.75
CA ASP A 122 5.98 -11.03 26.31
C ASP A 122 4.80 -11.40 25.39
N GLN A 123 4.12 -12.51 25.65
CA GLN A 123 3.05 -12.99 24.77
C GLN A 123 1.73 -12.22 24.92
N LEU A 124 1.45 -11.59 26.06
CA LEU A 124 0.15 -10.96 26.31
C LEU A 124 -0.13 -9.74 25.40
N SER A 125 0.92 -9.05 24.98
CA SER A 125 0.83 -7.88 24.08
C SER A 125 0.94 -8.24 22.60
N ARG A 126 1.16 -9.52 22.27
CA ARG A 126 1.46 -9.99 20.90
C ARG A 126 0.47 -11.02 20.38
N VAL A 127 -0.04 -11.88 21.26
CA VAL A 127 -0.85 -13.04 20.89
C VAL A 127 -2.11 -13.10 21.74
N GLY A 128 -3.24 -13.38 21.08
CA GLY A 128 -4.54 -13.52 21.72
C GLY A 128 -5.30 -12.20 21.86
N TYR A 129 -6.47 -12.27 22.49
CA TYR A 129 -7.44 -11.16 22.52
C TYR A 129 -6.96 -9.91 23.26
N ARG A 130 -6.02 -10.06 24.22
CA ARG A 130 -5.49 -8.92 24.98
C ARG A 130 -4.58 -8.01 24.15
N ALA A 131 -3.97 -8.55 23.10
CA ALA A 131 -3.09 -7.80 22.21
C ALA A 131 -3.85 -6.87 21.25
N ALA A 132 -5.17 -7.01 21.14
CA ALA A 132 -5.99 -6.23 20.21
C ALA A 132 -6.38 -4.87 20.80
N GLY A 133 -6.03 -3.79 20.10
CA GLY A 133 -6.68 -2.50 20.29
C GLY A 133 -8.08 -2.46 19.68
N VAL A 134 -8.86 -1.43 19.99
CA VAL A 134 -10.18 -1.21 19.37
C VAL A 134 -9.98 -0.85 17.89
N PRO A 135 -10.50 -1.65 16.93
CA PRO A 135 -10.23 -1.46 15.50
C PRO A 135 -10.78 -0.13 14.96
N GLY A 136 -9.96 0.56 14.15
CA GLY A 136 -10.28 1.86 13.56
C GLY A 136 -10.49 1.84 12.04
N THR A 137 -10.01 0.83 11.31
CA THR A 137 -10.00 0.84 9.83
C THR A 137 -11.36 1.11 9.19
N VAL A 138 -12.43 0.43 9.63
CA VAL A 138 -13.77 0.64 9.06
C VAL A 138 -14.26 2.07 9.31
N ALA A 139 -14.06 2.60 10.52
CA ALA A 139 -14.42 3.98 10.85
C ALA A 139 -13.63 4.99 10.02
N GLY A 140 -12.32 4.75 9.83
CA GLY A 140 -11.45 5.55 8.97
C GLY A 140 -11.91 5.57 7.52
N MET A 141 -12.29 4.41 6.96
CA MET A 141 -12.78 4.32 5.58
C MET A 141 -14.14 5.00 5.39
N VAL A 142 -15.05 4.90 6.37
CA VAL A 142 -16.32 5.64 6.35
C VAL A 142 -16.07 7.15 6.39
N LEU A 143 -15.15 7.62 7.23
CA LEU A 143 -14.79 9.04 7.31
C LEU A 143 -14.13 9.54 6.02
N LEU A 144 -13.21 8.75 5.45
CA LEU A 144 -12.54 9.04 4.19
C LEU A 144 -13.56 9.14 3.05
N HIS A 145 -14.49 8.18 2.96
CA HIS A 145 -15.58 8.21 1.98
C HIS A 145 -16.50 9.40 2.18
N LYS A 146 -16.90 9.71 3.42
CA LYS A 146 -17.75 10.87 3.71
C LYS A 146 -17.12 12.20 3.28
N LYS A 147 -15.80 12.35 3.45
CA LYS A 147 -15.08 13.59 3.13
C LYS A 147 -14.65 13.70 1.67
N TYR A 148 -14.27 12.59 1.03
CA TYR A 148 -13.59 12.61 -0.27
C TYR A 148 -14.19 11.64 -1.29
N GLY A 149 -15.18 10.84 -0.92
CA GLY A 149 -15.86 9.91 -1.81
C GLY A 149 -17.03 10.54 -2.55
N LYS A 150 -17.44 9.88 -3.63
CA LYS A 150 -18.57 10.29 -4.48
C LYS A 150 -19.44 9.11 -4.88
N LEU A 151 -18.85 7.94 -5.10
CA LEU A 151 -19.62 6.75 -5.48
C LEU A 151 -20.41 6.18 -4.30
N PRO A 152 -21.51 5.44 -4.54
CA PRO A 152 -22.24 4.79 -3.47
C PRO A 152 -21.35 3.80 -2.68
N TRP A 153 -21.44 3.82 -1.35
CA TRP A 153 -20.63 2.95 -0.47
C TRP A 153 -20.65 1.47 -0.88
N GLN A 154 -21.83 0.96 -1.27
CA GLN A 154 -21.99 -0.42 -1.74
C GLN A 154 -21.09 -0.74 -2.93
N LYS A 155 -20.85 0.23 -3.83
CA LYS A 155 -19.99 0.05 -5.00
C LYS A 155 -18.52 -0.15 -4.60
N LEU A 156 -18.09 0.42 -3.48
CA LEU A 156 -16.73 0.34 -2.98
C LEU A 156 -16.45 -0.95 -2.21
N VAL A 157 -17.44 -1.44 -1.45
CA VAL A 157 -17.31 -2.65 -0.62
C VAL A 157 -17.63 -3.93 -1.39
N LYS A 158 -18.53 -3.86 -2.38
CA LYS A 158 -18.98 -5.05 -3.14
C LYS A 158 -17.84 -5.87 -3.75
N PRO A 159 -16.77 -5.29 -4.33
CA PRO A 159 -15.64 -6.07 -4.87
C PRO A 159 -14.99 -6.96 -3.82
N ALA A 160 -14.65 -6.42 -2.64
CA ALA A 160 -14.09 -7.18 -1.53
C ALA A 160 -15.03 -8.29 -1.06
N ARG A 161 -16.34 -7.99 -0.93
CA ARG A 161 -17.35 -9.00 -0.59
C ARG A 161 -17.36 -10.16 -1.60
N LEU A 162 -17.27 -9.87 -2.89
CA LEU A 162 -17.26 -10.90 -3.93
C LEU A 162 -15.99 -11.75 -3.86
N LEU A 163 -14.82 -11.14 -3.66
CA LEU A 163 -13.57 -11.87 -3.43
C LEU A 163 -13.66 -12.79 -2.20
N ALA A 164 -14.23 -12.30 -1.10
CA ALA A 164 -14.39 -13.09 0.13
C ALA A 164 -15.40 -14.24 -0.02
N THR A 165 -16.47 -14.03 -0.80
CA THR A 165 -17.55 -15.02 -0.98
C THR A 165 -17.15 -16.11 -1.96
N ASN A 166 -16.53 -15.71 -3.08
CA ASN A 166 -16.24 -16.61 -4.19
C ASN A 166 -14.82 -17.19 -4.12
N GLY A 167 -13.98 -16.64 -3.25
CA GLY A 167 -12.55 -16.92 -3.23
C GLY A 167 -11.80 -16.24 -4.38
N PHE A 168 -10.48 -16.38 -4.33
CA PHE A 168 -9.53 -15.96 -5.35
C PHE A 168 -8.32 -16.91 -5.28
N ILE A 169 -7.46 -16.87 -6.30
CA ILE A 169 -6.27 -17.73 -6.35
C ILE A 169 -5.19 -17.14 -5.45
N VAL A 170 -4.57 -17.98 -4.62
CA VAL A 170 -3.42 -17.61 -3.80
C VAL A 170 -2.18 -17.46 -4.68
N ASP A 171 -1.47 -16.35 -4.55
CA ASP A 171 -0.25 -16.00 -5.30
C ASP A 171 1.04 -16.09 -4.48
#